data_AF-A0A239P4D7-F1
#
_entry.id   AF-A0A239P4D7-F1
#
_cell.length_a   1.000
_cell.length_b   1.000
_cell.length_c   1.000
_cell.angle_alpha   90.00
_cell.angle_beta   90.00
_cell.angle_gamma   90.00
#
_symmetry.space_group_name_H-M   'P 1'
#
loop_
_entity.id
_entity.type
_entity.pdbx_description
1 polymer ?
#
loop_
_entity_poly.entity_id
_entity_poly.type
_entity_poly.pdbx_seq_one_letter_code
_entity_poly.pdbx_strand_id
1 'polypeptide(L)'
;MSDNLTNDGTVFIDGIQAGPVFYWLTLVEETGSVIAEGCISASEELMLRIAASEQVKLQLDEGPTFSLEIEGGASGTRWIRLSKL
;
A
#
# COMPACT_ATOMS: atom_id res chain seq x y z
N MET A 1 21.16 -2.18 -9.16
CA MET A 1 19.86 -1.63 -9.57
C MET A 1 19.01 -1.66 -8.34
N SER A 2 18.38 -0.56 -7.95
CA SER A 2 17.53 -0.54 -6.77
C SER A 2 16.16 -1.06 -7.21
N ASP A 3 15.69 -2.18 -6.67
CA ASP A 3 14.34 -2.74 -6.93
C ASP A 3 13.25 -1.95 -6.19
N ASN A 4 13.47 -0.64 -6.08
CA ASN A 4 12.63 0.27 -5.33
C ASN A 4 11.69 0.97 -6.30
N LEU A 5 10.39 0.80 -6.07
CA LEU A 5 9.32 1.49 -6.78
C LEU A 5 8.86 2.67 -5.95
N THR A 6 8.77 3.84 -6.57
CA THR A 6 8.33 5.06 -5.89
C THR A 6 7.44 5.85 -6.82
N ASN A 7 6.16 5.95 -6.50
CA ASN A 7 5.19 6.70 -7.29
C ASN A 7 3.91 6.94 -6.48
N ASP A 8 2.94 7.59 -7.10
CA ASP A 8 1.58 7.65 -6.59
C ASP A 8 0.80 6.35 -6.91
N GLY A 9 -0.14 6.03 -6.04
CA GLY A 9 -1.10 4.95 -6.21
C GLY A 9 -2.46 5.35 -5.68
N THR A 10 -3.44 4.47 -5.86
CA THR A 10 -4.81 4.68 -5.38
C THR A 10 -5.18 3.59 -4.39
N VAL A 11 -5.64 3.98 -3.21
CA VAL A 11 -6.14 3.05 -2.20
C VAL A 11 -7.63 2.83 -2.38
N PHE A 12 -8.05 1.57 -2.24
CA PHE A 12 -9.43 1.15 -2.15
C PHE A 12 -9.68 0.53 -0.78
N ILE A 13 -10.76 0.94 -0.12
CA ILE A 13 -11.22 0.42 1.16
C ILE A 13 -12.58 -0.23 0.92
N ASP A 14 -12.74 -1.50 1.29
CA ASP A 14 -13.97 -2.27 1.08
C ASP A 14 -14.48 -2.20 -0.38
N GLY A 15 -13.54 -2.16 -1.34
CA GLY A 15 -13.84 -2.06 -2.78
C GLY A 15 -14.19 -0.66 -3.29
N ILE A 16 -14.23 0.36 -2.43
CA ILE A 16 -14.52 1.75 -2.79
C ILE A 16 -13.21 2.53 -2.87
N GLN A 17 -13.04 3.32 -3.94
CA GLN A 17 -11.89 4.22 -4.08
C GLN A 17 -11.86 5.22 -2.91
N ALA A 18 -10.82 5.15 -2.09
CA ALA A 18 -10.68 5.94 -0.89
C ALA A 18 -9.88 7.22 -1.11
N GLY A 19 -8.84 7.16 -1.96
CA GLY A 19 -8.02 8.31 -2.32
C GLY A 19 -6.62 7.96 -2.81
N PRO A 20 -5.86 8.95 -3.30
CA PRO A 20 -4.48 8.76 -3.70
C PRO A 20 -3.54 8.62 -2.49
N VAL A 21 -2.45 7.90 -2.67
CA VAL A 21 -1.34 7.78 -1.72
C VAL A 21 -0.01 7.82 -2.48
N PHE A 22 1.03 8.31 -1.84
CA PHE A 22 2.39 8.13 -2.33
C PHE A 22 2.96 6.84 -1.73
N TYR A 23 3.63 6.01 -2.53
CA TYR A 23 4.26 4.78 -2.06
C TYR A 23 5.77 4.79 -2.28
N TRP A 24 6.47 4.11 -1.37
CA TRP A 24 7.87 3.72 -1.51
C TRP A 24 7.97 2.24 -1.19
N LEU A 25 8.25 1.41 -2.19
CA LEU A 25 8.19 -0.04 -2.12
C LEU A 25 9.51 -0.64 -2.59
N THR A 26 9.90 -1.77 -2.03
CA THR A 26 11.00 -2.62 -2.48
C THR A 26 10.42 -3.96 -2.87
N LEU A 27 10.74 -4.45 -4.07
CA LEU A 27 10.35 -5.81 -4.47
C LEU A 27 11.06 -6.84 -3.58
N VAL A 28 10.34 -7.85 -3.11
CA VAL A 28 10.89 -8.95 -2.33
C VAL A 28 11.01 -10.18 -3.22
N GLU A 29 12.19 -10.79 -3.27
CA GLU A 29 12.45 -12.05 -4.00
C GLU A 29 12.01 -13.30 -3.22
N GLU A 30 11.17 -13.16 -2.19
CA GLU A 30 10.78 -14.28 -1.34
C GLU A 30 9.77 -15.23 -2.00
N THR A 31 9.88 -16.50 -1.62
CA THR A 31 8.95 -17.56 -2.04
C THR A 31 7.67 -17.45 -1.20
N GLY A 32 6.71 -16.64 -1.65
CA GLY A 32 5.47 -16.38 -0.92
C GLY A 32 4.46 -15.55 -1.72
N SER A 33 3.36 -15.16 -1.07
CA SER A 33 2.33 -14.31 -1.67
C SER A 33 2.70 -12.83 -1.69
N VAL A 34 3.61 -12.41 -0.79
CA VAL A 34 4.12 -11.05 -0.69
C VAL A 34 5.10 -10.79 -1.82
N ILE A 35 4.92 -9.67 -2.52
CA ILE A 35 5.71 -9.29 -3.70
C ILE A 35 6.48 -7.99 -3.51
N ALA A 36 6.06 -7.16 -2.54
CA ALA A 36 6.73 -5.92 -2.21
C ALA A 36 6.46 -5.52 -0.75
N GLU A 37 7.42 -4.86 -0.14
CA GLU A 37 7.29 -4.25 1.19
C GLU A 37 7.70 -2.79 1.12
N GLY A 38 7.19 -1.97 2.03
CA GLY A 38 7.61 -0.57 2.10
C GLY A 38 6.63 0.27 2.86
N CYS A 39 6.43 1.52 2.44
CA CYS A 39 5.52 2.43 3.10
C CYS A 39 4.62 3.19 2.12
N ILE A 40 3.48 3.64 2.65
CA ILE A 40 2.59 4.60 1.99
C ILE A 40 2.42 5.83 2.86
N SER A 41 2.22 6.98 2.23
CA SER A 41 1.91 8.23 2.88
C SER A 41 0.76 8.95 2.20
N ALA A 42 -0.07 9.62 3.01
CA ALA A 42 -1.23 10.39 2.56
C ALA A 42 -1.72 11.32 3.67
N SER A 43 -2.89 11.92 3.50
CA SER A 43 -3.56 12.67 4.56
C SER A 43 -3.76 11.79 5.80
N GLU A 44 -3.68 12.42 6.96
CA GLU A 44 -3.85 11.76 8.26
C GLU A 44 -5.23 11.07 8.35
N GLU A 45 -6.28 11.74 7.83
CA GLU A 45 -7.63 11.19 7.73
C GLU A 45 -7.69 9.89 6.92
N LEU A 46 -7.04 9.85 5.75
CA LEU A 46 -7.02 8.65 4.92
C LEU A 46 -6.22 7.53 5.61
N MET A 47 -5.10 7.85 6.26
CA MET A 47 -4.30 6.86 7.00
C MET A 47 -5.04 6.29 8.22
N LEU A 48 -5.88 7.09 8.88
CA LEU A 48 -6.75 6.62 9.96
C LEU A 48 -7.81 5.66 9.44
N ARG A 49 -8.44 5.99 8.31
CA ARG A 49 -9.43 5.11 7.65
C ARG A 49 -8.79 3.78 7.21
N ILE A 50 -7.63 3.85 6.58
CA ILE A 50 -6.84 2.67 6.17
C ILE A 50 -6.56 1.78 7.38
N ALA A 51 -6.07 2.34 8.49
CA ALA A 51 -5.73 1.59 9.69
C ALA A 51 -6.95 0.96 10.40
N ALA A 52 -8.15 1.53 10.21
CA ALA A 52 -9.38 1.00 10.79
C ALA A 52 -10.08 -0.06 9.91
N SER A 53 -9.55 -0.31 8.70
CA SER A 53 -10.20 -1.16 7.70
C SER A 53 -9.57 -2.55 7.64
N GLU A 54 -10.39 -3.58 7.50
CA GLU A 54 -9.91 -4.97 7.37
C GLU A 54 -9.51 -5.31 5.93
N GLN A 55 -10.14 -4.68 4.94
CA GLN A 55 -9.89 -4.94 3.52
C GLN A 55 -9.40 -3.68 2.82
N VAL A 56 -8.08 -3.59 2.67
CA VAL A 56 -7.43 -2.51 1.94
C VAL A 56 -6.71 -3.06 0.73
N LYS A 57 -6.86 -2.37 -0.40
CA LYS A 57 -6.15 -2.67 -1.64
C LYS A 57 -5.41 -1.44 -2.13
N LEU A 58 -4.24 -1.65 -2.72
CA LEU A 58 -3.46 -0.61 -3.37
C LEU A 58 -3.36 -0.92 -4.86
N GLN A 59 -3.81 0.01 -5.68
CA GLN A 59 -3.52 0.05 -7.09
C GLN A 59 -2.27 0.91 -7.31
N LEU A 60 -1.22 0.31 -7.88
CA LEU A 60 -0.08 1.08 -8.37
C LEU A 60 -0.51 1.83 -9.64
N ASP A 61 0.07 3.00 -9.92
CA ASP A 61 -0.27 3.86 -11.06
C ASP A 61 -0.58 3.11 -12.37
N GLU A 62 -1.72 3.41 -13.00
CA GLU A 62 -2.35 2.72 -14.15
C GLU A 62 -2.15 1.19 -14.21
N GLY A 63 -1.93 0.58 -13.05
CA GLY A 63 -1.26 -0.70 -12.93
C GLY A 63 -2.09 -1.71 -12.15
N PRO A 64 -1.43 -2.82 -11.74
CA PRO A 64 -2.10 -3.88 -10.99
C PRO A 64 -2.53 -3.43 -9.60
N THR A 65 -3.59 -4.06 -9.13
CA THR A 65 -4.12 -3.91 -7.77
C THR A 65 -3.65 -5.07 -6.90
N PHE A 66 -3.21 -4.76 -5.69
CA PHE A 66 -2.70 -5.70 -4.70
C PHE A 66 -3.48 -5.63 -3.40
N SER A 67 -3.51 -6.73 -2.66
CA SER A 67 -3.91 -6.73 -1.26
C SER A 67 -2.86 -5.99 -0.45
N LEU A 68 -3.31 -5.10 0.44
CA LEU A 68 -2.45 -4.30 1.31
C LEU A 68 -2.62 -4.74 2.75
N GLU A 69 -1.54 -5.19 3.36
CA GLU A 69 -1.44 -5.47 4.80
C GLU A 69 -0.70 -4.32 5.49
N ILE A 70 -1.18 -3.92 6.67
CA ILE A 70 -0.60 -2.81 7.45
C ILE A 70 0.20 -3.38 8.61
N GLU A 71 1.49 -3.08 8.64
CA GLU A 71 2.43 -3.53 9.68
C GLU A 71 2.56 -2.53 10.84
N GLY A 72 2.11 -1.29 10.65
CA GLY A 72 2.18 -0.21 11.63
C GLY A 72 2.59 1.13 11.01
N GLY A 73 3.02 2.09 11.83
CA GLY A 73 3.52 3.39 11.36
C GLY A 73 3.04 4.58 12.19
N ALA A 74 3.53 5.78 11.84
CA ALA A 74 3.20 7.04 12.49
C ALA A 74 2.15 7.84 11.69
N SER A 75 1.51 8.85 12.28
CA SER A 75 0.47 9.64 11.60
C SER A 75 0.96 10.17 10.25
N GLY A 76 0.23 9.83 9.17
CA GLY A 76 0.61 10.21 7.78
C GLY A 76 1.51 9.22 7.04
N THR A 77 2.04 8.16 7.69
CA THR A 77 2.80 7.09 7.00
C THR A 77 2.52 5.72 7.60
N ARG A 78 2.36 4.70 6.75
CA ARG A 78 2.16 3.30 7.17
C ARG A 78 3.17 2.40 6.50
N TRP A 79 3.77 1.49 7.28
CA TRP A 79 4.52 0.36 6.75
C TRP A 79 3.55 -0.71 6.29
N ILE A 80 3.80 -1.25 5.10
CA ILE A 80 2.88 -2.14 4.42
C ILE A 80 3.59 -3.31 3.75
N ARG A 81 2.83 -4.38 3.54
CA ARG A 81 3.17 -5.48 2.64
C ARG A 81 2.13 -5.57 1.53
N LEU A 82 2.59 -5.81 0.31
CA LEU A 82 1.73 -6.06 -0.85
C LEU A 82 1.75 -7.52 -1.22
N SER A 83 0.56 -8.09 -1.37
CA SER A 83 0.36 -9.47 -1.83
C SER A 83 -0.50 -9.52 -3.09
N LYS A 84 -0.30 -10.55 -3.92
CA LYS A 84 -1.20 -10.83 -5.05
C LYS A 84 -2.62 -11.10 -4.55
N LEU A 85 -3.61 -10.65 -5.33
CA LEU A 85 -5.04 -10.90 -5.10
C LEU A 85 -5.39 -12.38 -5.29
#